data_AF-E2ZG02-F1
#
_entry.id   AF-E2ZG02-F1
#
_cell.length_a   1.000
_cell.length_b   1.000
_cell.length_c   1.000
_cell.angle_alpha   90.00
_cell.angle_beta   90.00
_cell.angle_gamma   90.00
#
_symmetry.space_group_name_H-M   'P 1'
#
loop_
_entity.id
_entity.type
_entity.pdbx_description
1 polymer ?
#
loop_
_entity_poly.entity_id
_entity_poly.type
_entity_poly.pdbx_seq_one_letter_code
_entity_poly.pdbx_strand_id
1 'polypeptide(L)'
;MGEAIVYHVMHMEKCVAQVSTAGECKIYLEDFMPYDLVLEESDDFDDRINNVTNFYYWCASRMLTLDRTYAKEILNSIGASQSVTDRERAQIALSYHCLSLLDVFWVKEENEKVRFEDINLFAHSLSNALVDIALRGHQMTVTNAHLLANDLSTGGLYPKAWVRKEDGFYLYKDGGRDAVEREVLASKICRCFDCHQVLYEQGMFENEPVSTSKIMTSQRYSLVTYAAYDVYCTNRDWNTLDKILELDAPGYYMMNILDYLVGNTDRHWENWGLLVDNETNQPIRLHDLMDFNRAFQQYDTPEGAN
;
A
#
# COMPACT_ATOMS: atom_id res chain seq x y z
N MET A 1 -12.65 22.41 -25.25
CA MET A 1 -12.06 21.22 -24.61
C MET A 1 -10.94 21.74 -23.74
N GLY A 2 -10.93 21.42 -22.45
CA GLY A 2 -9.80 21.79 -21.58
C GLY A 2 -8.55 21.06 -22.05
N GLU A 3 -7.39 21.66 -21.79
CA GLU A 3 -6.08 21.03 -22.02
C GLU A 3 -6.01 19.74 -21.18
N ALA A 4 -5.48 18.66 -21.75
CA ALA A 4 -5.34 17.40 -21.02
C ALA A 4 -4.32 17.58 -19.89
N ILE A 5 -4.66 17.16 -18.68
CA ILE A 5 -3.73 17.22 -17.54
C ILE A 5 -2.74 16.07 -17.72
N VAL A 6 -1.45 16.35 -17.55
CA VAL A 6 -0.38 15.35 -17.58
C VAL A 6 0.12 15.10 -16.17
N TYR A 7 0.11 13.84 -15.77
CA TYR A 7 0.65 13.36 -14.51
C TYR A 7 1.99 12.66 -14.74
N HIS A 8 2.93 12.88 -13.84
CA HIS A 8 4.17 12.12 -13.74
C HIS A 8 4.05 11.09 -12.63
N VAL A 9 4.27 9.83 -12.97
CA VAL A 9 4.48 8.74 -12.00
C VAL A 9 5.94 8.77 -11.61
N MET A 10 6.19 8.87 -10.31
CA MET A 10 7.49 9.11 -9.74
C MET A 10 7.91 7.93 -8.87
N HIS A 11 9.17 7.53 -8.96
CA HIS A 11 9.83 6.63 -8.01
C HIS A 11 10.91 7.42 -7.27
N MET A 12 10.66 7.77 -6.01
CA MET A 12 11.45 8.80 -5.32
C MET A 12 11.57 10.07 -6.19
N GLU A 13 12.77 10.53 -6.53
CA GLU A 13 12.97 11.72 -7.38
C GLU A 13 12.93 11.42 -8.90
N LYS A 14 12.87 10.15 -9.31
CA LYS A 14 12.91 9.75 -10.72
C LYS A 14 11.51 9.76 -11.32
N CYS A 15 11.32 10.47 -12.42
CA CYS A 15 10.11 10.31 -13.24
C CYS A 15 10.22 9.00 -14.02
N VAL A 16 9.31 8.05 -13.78
CA VAL A 16 9.36 6.71 -14.40
C VAL A 16 8.39 6.60 -15.57
N ALA A 17 7.29 7.34 -15.53
CA ALA A 17 6.36 7.48 -16.65
C ALA A 17 5.58 8.79 -16.55
N GLN A 18 4.99 9.20 -17.67
CA GLN A 18 3.92 10.20 -17.71
C GLN A 18 2.64 9.59 -18.27
N VAL A 19 1.49 10.09 -17.85
CA VAL A 19 0.18 9.72 -18.36
C VAL A 19 -0.74 10.93 -18.36
N SER A 20 -1.40 11.18 -19.50
CA SER A 20 -2.36 12.27 -19.64
C SER A 20 -3.78 11.81 -19.34
N THR A 21 -4.66 12.74 -19.01
CA THR A 21 -6.11 12.45 -18.87
C THR A 21 -6.77 12.01 -20.17
N ALA A 22 -6.06 12.07 -21.30
CA ALA A 22 -6.48 11.55 -22.60
C ALA A 22 -5.90 10.16 -22.91
N GLY A 23 -5.10 9.58 -22.00
CA GLY A 23 -4.54 8.23 -22.13
C GLY A 23 -3.22 8.13 -22.88
N GLU A 24 -2.68 9.27 -23.32
CA GLU A 24 -1.33 9.34 -23.86
C GLU A 24 -0.34 9.12 -22.73
N CYS A 25 0.55 8.15 -22.88
CA CYS A 25 1.58 7.88 -21.90
C CYS A 25 2.97 7.82 -22.54
N LYS A 26 3.99 7.95 -21.70
CA LYS A 26 5.38 7.70 -22.06
C LYS A 26 6.11 7.11 -20.86
N ILE A 27 6.78 5.99 -21.07
CA ILE A 27 7.55 5.27 -20.07
C ILE A 27 9.02 5.67 -20.23
N TYR A 28 9.59 6.21 -19.17
CA TYR A 28 10.98 6.68 -19.16
C TYR A 28 11.94 5.63 -18.59
N LEU A 29 11.50 4.89 -17.57
CA LEU A 29 12.31 3.92 -16.83
C LEU A 29 11.47 2.67 -16.52
N GLU A 30 11.41 1.74 -17.47
CA GLU A 30 10.58 0.53 -17.36
C GLU A 30 10.93 -0.30 -16.11
N ASP A 31 12.21 -0.50 -15.82
CA ASP A 31 12.68 -1.26 -14.65
C ASP A 31 12.30 -0.62 -13.30
N PHE A 32 11.91 0.66 -13.31
CA PHE A 32 11.50 1.41 -12.11
C PHE A 32 9.98 1.63 -12.07
N MET A 33 9.18 1.02 -12.95
CA MET A 33 7.72 1.12 -12.90
C MET A 33 7.14 0.43 -11.65
N PRO A 34 5.99 0.91 -11.13
CA PRO A 34 5.20 0.13 -10.18
C PRO A 34 4.82 -1.23 -10.78
N TYR A 35 4.87 -2.28 -9.97
CA TYR A 35 4.63 -3.65 -10.41
C TYR A 35 3.19 -3.88 -10.91
N ASP A 36 2.24 -3.14 -10.36
CA ASP A 36 0.80 -3.22 -10.62
C ASP A 36 0.28 -2.09 -11.52
N LEU A 37 1.16 -1.28 -12.12
CA LEU A 37 0.78 -0.24 -13.09
C LEU A 37 1.26 -0.61 -14.50
N VAL A 38 0.30 -1.01 -15.33
CA VAL A 38 0.55 -1.33 -16.74
C VAL A 38 0.11 -0.16 -17.62
N LEU A 39 1.06 0.35 -18.42
CA LEU A 39 0.84 1.38 -19.42
C LEU A 39 1.39 0.91 -20.76
N GLU A 40 0.73 1.31 -21.85
CA GLU A 40 1.13 0.98 -23.22
C GLU A 40 1.31 2.25 -24.06
N GLU A 41 2.50 2.43 -24.63
CA GLU A 41 2.80 3.54 -25.54
C GLU A 41 2.15 3.29 -26.91
N SER A 42 0.90 3.70 -27.05
CA SER A 42 0.11 3.50 -28.27
C SER A 42 -0.80 4.70 -28.54
N ASP A 43 -1.02 4.95 -29.83
CA ASP A 43 -2.00 5.92 -30.32
C ASP A 43 -3.38 5.29 -30.56
N ASP A 44 -3.51 3.97 -30.33
CA ASP A 44 -4.79 3.29 -30.42
C ASP A 44 -5.77 3.80 -29.34
N PHE A 45 -7.04 3.88 -29.72
CA PHE A 45 -8.08 4.42 -28.86
C PHE A 45 -8.35 3.51 -27.65
N ASP A 46 -8.33 2.19 -27.84
CA ASP A 46 -8.57 1.22 -26.77
C ASP A 46 -7.40 1.23 -25.77
N ASP A 47 -6.16 1.31 -26.25
CA ASP A 47 -4.96 1.40 -25.41
C ASP A 47 -4.95 2.67 -24.57
N ARG A 48 -5.33 3.80 -25.16
CA ARG A 48 -5.48 5.08 -24.42
C ARG A 48 -6.53 4.97 -23.32
N ILE A 49 -7.67 4.32 -23.58
CA ILE A 49 -8.69 4.07 -22.54
C ILE A 49 -8.15 3.16 -21.44
N ASN A 50 -7.42 2.11 -21.80
CA ASN A 50 -6.80 1.19 -20.85
C ASN A 50 -5.77 1.91 -19.97
N ASN A 51 -4.92 2.75 -20.54
CA ASN A 51 -3.95 3.57 -19.79
C ASN A 51 -4.65 4.44 -18.74
N VAL A 52 -5.72 5.15 -19.12
CA VAL A 52 -6.50 5.97 -18.19
C VAL A 52 -7.11 5.11 -17.08
N THR A 53 -7.68 3.97 -17.45
CA THR A 53 -8.34 3.05 -16.50
C THR A 53 -7.34 2.48 -15.50
N ASN A 54 -6.22 1.94 -15.98
CA ASN A 54 -5.15 1.37 -15.17
C ASN A 54 -4.54 2.42 -14.24
N PHE A 55 -4.25 3.62 -14.75
CA PHE A 55 -3.70 4.70 -13.95
C PHE A 55 -4.64 5.13 -12.82
N TYR A 56 -5.93 5.34 -13.11
CA TYR A 56 -6.89 5.72 -12.07
C TYR A 56 -7.14 4.57 -11.09
N TYR A 57 -7.19 3.31 -11.55
CA TYR A 57 -7.28 2.17 -10.66
C TYR A 57 -6.09 2.10 -9.70
N TRP A 58 -4.87 2.24 -10.23
CA TRP A 58 -3.65 2.26 -9.44
C TRP A 58 -3.67 3.41 -8.42
N CYS A 59 -4.01 4.64 -8.83
CA CYS A 59 -4.15 5.76 -7.88
C CYS A 59 -5.22 5.48 -6.81
N ALA A 60 -6.38 4.91 -7.19
CA ALA A 60 -7.46 4.59 -6.26
C ALA A 60 -7.10 3.49 -5.25
N SER A 61 -6.23 2.54 -5.63
CA SER A 61 -5.73 1.49 -4.74
C SER A 61 -4.86 2.05 -3.61
N ARG A 62 -4.20 3.18 -3.88
CA ARG A 62 -3.33 3.91 -2.95
C ARG A 62 -4.11 4.84 -2.05
N MET A 63 -5.44 4.74 -2.06
CA MET A 63 -6.28 5.55 -1.20
C MET A 63 -5.95 5.25 0.26
N LEU A 64 -5.30 6.18 0.95
CA LEU A 64 -5.21 6.15 2.40
C LEU A 64 -6.65 6.07 2.91
N THR A 65 -6.94 5.05 3.69
CA THR A 65 -8.23 4.85 4.36
C THR A 65 -8.41 5.96 5.37
N LEU A 66 -8.74 7.16 4.88
CA LEU A 66 -9.16 8.26 5.71
C LEU A 66 -10.38 7.76 6.46
N ASP A 67 -10.34 7.82 7.80
CA ASP A 67 -11.49 7.61 8.68
C ASP A 67 -12.75 8.11 7.97
N ARG A 68 -13.82 7.29 7.96
CA ARG A 68 -15.10 7.59 7.28
C ARG A 68 -15.64 8.99 7.60
N THR A 69 -15.19 9.58 8.71
CA THR A 69 -15.46 10.96 9.11
C THR A 69 -14.70 11.98 8.24
N TYR A 70 -13.40 11.83 8.03
CA TYR A 70 -12.58 12.72 7.18
C TYR A 70 -12.72 12.44 5.68
N ALA A 71 -12.99 11.19 5.30
CA ALA A 71 -13.33 10.87 3.91
C ALA A 71 -14.53 11.70 3.46
N LYS A 72 -15.56 11.88 4.31
CA LYS A 72 -16.70 12.76 4.03
C LYS A 72 -16.31 14.23 3.93
N GLU A 73 -15.43 14.73 4.78
CA GLU A 73 -15.00 16.14 4.74
C GLU A 73 -14.14 16.46 3.52
N ILE A 74 -13.25 15.55 3.13
CA ILE A 74 -12.44 15.65 1.90
C ILE A 74 -13.32 15.46 0.66
N LEU A 75 -14.22 14.47 0.63
CA LEU A 75 -15.20 14.30 -0.44
C LEU A 75 -16.08 15.55 -0.61
N ASN A 76 -16.53 16.15 0.49
CA ASN A 76 -17.32 17.37 0.46
C ASN A 76 -16.50 18.61 0.04
N SER A 77 -15.22 18.70 0.41
CA SER A 77 -14.37 19.83 0.04
C SER A 77 -13.97 19.82 -1.45
N ILE A 78 -13.92 18.64 -2.07
CA ILE A 78 -13.71 18.47 -3.52
C ILE A 78 -15.02 18.32 -4.32
N GLY A 79 -16.18 18.35 -3.66
CA GLY A 79 -17.50 18.24 -4.29
C GLY A 79 -17.84 16.85 -4.86
N ALA A 80 -17.19 15.78 -4.38
CA ALA A 80 -17.41 14.40 -4.80
C ALA A 80 -18.57 13.72 -4.05
N SER A 81 -19.29 12.83 -4.74
CA SER A 81 -20.50 12.18 -4.21
C SER A 81 -20.19 10.86 -3.48
N GLN A 82 -21.10 10.39 -2.62
CA GLN A 82 -20.90 9.18 -1.78
C GLN A 82 -20.85 7.85 -2.56
N SER A 83 -21.16 7.82 -3.85
CA SER A 83 -20.99 6.65 -4.72
C SER A 83 -19.63 6.69 -5.40
N VAL A 84 -18.56 6.43 -4.63
CA VAL A 84 -17.20 6.76 -5.04
C VAL A 84 -16.70 5.80 -6.13
N THR A 85 -16.81 6.22 -7.38
CA THR A 85 -16.18 5.56 -8.54
C THR A 85 -14.66 5.50 -8.33
N ASP A 86 -13.98 4.55 -8.97
CA ASP A 86 -12.49 4.46 -8.93
C ASP A 86 -11.85 5.80 -9.31
N ARG A 87 -12.47 6.52 -10.24
CA ARG A 87 -12.06 7.86 -10.63
C ARG A 87 -12.13 8.87 -9.48
N GLU A 88 -13.21 8.91 -8.70
CA GLU A 88 -13.30 9.81 -7.54
C GLU A 88 -12.29 9.43 -6.45
N ARG A 89 -12.10 8.13 -6.18
CA ARG A 89 -11.06 7.67 -5.23
C ARG A 89 -9.65 8.05 -5.70
N ALA A 90 -9.41 7.93 -7.00
CA ALA A 90 -8.15 8.32 -7.60
C ALA A 90 -7.92 9.83 -7.51
N GLN A 91 -8.95 10.67 -7.71
CA GLN A 91 -8.82 12.12 -7.53
C GLN A 91 -8.46 12.49 -6.09
N ILE A 92 -9.05 11.79 -5.10
CA ILE A 92 -8.65 11.94 -3.69
C ILE A 92 -7.20 11.53 -3.51
N ALA A 93 -6.79 10.38 -4.05
CA ALA A 93 -5.40 9.93 -3.96
C ALA A 93 -4.41 10.92 -4.57
N LEU A 94 -4.71 11.41 -5.78
CA LEU A 94 -3.92 12.41 -6.49
C LEU A 94 -3.79 13.71 -5.70
N SER A 95 -4.81 14.10 -4.93
CA SER A 95 -4.77 15.32 -4.12
C SER A 95 -3.66 15.33 -3.06
N TYR A 96 -3.25 14.16 -2.55
CA TYR A 96 -2.07 14.00 -1.68
C TYR A 96 -0.94 13.23 -2.37
N HIS A 97 -0.86 13.33 -3.69
CA HIS A 97 0.22 12.76 -4.51
C HIS A 97 0.32 11.23 -4.51
N CYS A 98 -0.77 10.52 -4.19
CA CYS A 98 -0.79 9.06 -4.08
C CYS A 98 0.29 8.51 -3.14
N LEU A 99 0.69 9.29 -2.13
CA LEU A 99 1.69 8.88 -1.15
C LEU A 99 1.23 7.67 -0.34
N SER A 100 2.16 6.78 -0.04
CA SER A 100 1.91 5.53 0.69
C SER A 100 2.99 5.29 1.75
N LEU A 101 2.66 4.50 2.77
CA LEU A 101 3.64 3.94 3.70
C LEU A 101 4.17 2.58 3.20
N LEU A 102 3.62 2.02 2.13
CA LEU A 102 4.02 0.71 1.60
C LEU A 102 5.19 0.80 0.63
N ASP A 103 5.40 1.94 -0.01
CA ASP A 103 6.42 2.11 -1.05
C ASP A 103 6.82 3.59 -1.25
N VAL A 104 7.66 3.85 -2.26
CA VAL A 104 8.21 5.18 -2.59
C VAL A 104 7.64 5.78 -3.88
N PHE A 105 6.56 5.21 -4.41
CA PHE A 105 5.86 5.72 -5.57
C PHE A 105 4.91 6.86 -5.19
N TRP A 106 4.84 7.86 -6.07
CA TRP A 106 3.95 8.99 -5.91
C TRP A 106 3.66 9.63 -7.28
N VAL A 107 2.73 10.58 -7.30
CA VAL A 107 2.27 11.25 -8.52
C VAL A 107 2.30 12.76 -8.33
N LYS A 108 2.71 13.46 -9.38
CA LYS A 108 2.60 14.91 -9.46
C LYS A 108 2.15 15.37 -10.83
N GLU A 109 1.62 16.59 -10.92
CA GLU A 109 1.34 17.22 -12.22
C GLU A 109 2.64 17.67 -12.89
N GLU A 110 2.64 17.75 -14.23
CA GLU A 110 3.84 18.06 -15.04
C GLU A 110 4.59 19.33 -14.58
N ASN A 111 3.87 20.38 -14.20
CA ASN A 111 4.44 21.67 -13.82
C ASN A 111 4.77 21.80 -12.32
N GLU A 112 4.56 20.73 -11.55
CA GLU A 112 4.76 20.74 -10.11
C GLU A 112 6.23 20.54 -9.71
N LYS A 113 6.71 21.46 -8.86
CA LYS A 113 8.11 21.51 -8.39
C LYS A 113 8.36 20.74 -7.10
N VAL A 114 7.36 20.07 -6.56
CA VAL A 114 7.47 19.25 -5.36
C VAL A 114 8.49 18.13 -5.61
N ARG A 115 9.20 17.76 -4.55
CA ARG A 115 10.22 16.71 -4.51
C ARG A 115 9.83 15.65 -3.48
N PHE A 116 10.27 14.42 -3.67
CA PHE A 116 9.93 13.32 -2.77
C PHE A 116 10.49 13.54 -1.36
N GLU A 117 11.70 14.11 -1.26
CA GLU A 117 12.32 14.43 0.03
C GLU A 117 11.48 15.36 0.91
N ASP A 118 10.61 16.17 0.31
CA ASP A 118 9.80 17.18 1.00
C ASP A 118 8.46 16.62 1.49
N ILE A 119 7.93 15.55 0.87
CA ILE A 119 6.56 15.08 1.11
C ILE A 119 6.44 13.63 1.54
N ASN A 120 7.50 12.83 1.45
CA ASN A 120 7.42 11.39 1.78
C ASN A 120 6.96 11.13 3.22
N LEU A 121 6.07 10.15 3.39
CA LEU A 121 5.46 9.83 4.69
C LEU A 121 6.45 9.21 5.69
N PHE A 122 7.58 8.67 5.21
CA PHE A 122 8.61 8.13 6.10
C PHE A 122 9.31 9.23 6.91
N ALA A 123 9.58 10.38 6.30
CA ALA A 123 10.21 11.53 6.94
C ALA A 123 9.20 12.51 7.56
N HIS A 124 8.05 12.67 6.90
CA HIS A 124 7.07 13.73 7.21
C HIS A 124 5.73 13.17 7.64
N SER A 125 4.95 13.97 8.38
CA SER A 125 3.57 13.60 8.70
C SER A 125 2.65 13.85 7.50
N LEU A 126 1.56 13.07 7.41
CA LEU A 126 0.49 13.32 6.43
C LEU A 126 -0.09 14.74 6.60
N SER A 127 -0.15 15.28 7.84
CA SER A 127 -0.56 16.66 8.06
C SER A 127 0.28 17.65 7.27
N ASN A 128 1.59 17.42 7.11
CA ASN A 128 2.46 18.30 6.34
C ASN A 128 2.23 18.14 4.83
N ALA A 129 1.96 16.92 4.37
CA ALA A 129 1.56 16.65 2.98
C ALA A 129 0.17 17.23 2.63
N LEU A 130 -0.77 17.24 3.58
CA LEU A 130 -2.12 17.81 3.43
C LEU A 130 -2.17 19.33 3.62
N VAL A 131 -1.21 19.94 4.35
CA VAL A 131 -1.17 21.41 4.55
C VAL A 131 -1.00 22.15 3.21
N ASP A 132 -0.31 21.55 2.24
CA ASP A 132 -0.19 22.12 0.88
C ASP A 132 -1.54 22.11 0.12
N ILE A 133 -2.42 21.15 0.40
CA ILE A 133 -3.78 21.07 -0.14
C ILE A 133 -4.67 22.17 0.45
N ALA A 134 -4.56 22.43 1.75
CA ALA A 134 -5.30 23.50 2.43
C ALA A 134 -4.90 24.90 1.90
N LEU A 135 -3.66 25.05 1.41
CA LEU A 135 -3.16 26.29 0.84
C LEU A 135 -3.61 26.54 -0.61
N ARG A 136 -3.99 25.50 -1.37
CA ARG A 136 -4.45 25.63 -2.77
C ARG A 136 -5.95 25.85 -2.95
N GLY A 137 -6.76 25.89 -1.88
CA GLY A 137 -8.21 26.05 -2.09
C GLY A 137 -9.06 26.47 -0.90
N HIS A 138 -8.93 25.88 0.28
CA HIS A 138 -9.81 26.21 1.42
C HIS A 138 -9.13 25.94 2.77
N GLN A 139 -9.27 26.90 3.70
CA GLN A 139 -8.68 26.86 5.04
C GLN A 139 -9.00 25.56 5.79
N MET A 140 -7.96 24.82 6.15
CA MET A 140 -8.01 23.85 7.24
C MET A 140 -7.04 24.32 8.32
N THR A 141 -7.58 24.97 9.36
CA THR A 141 -6.83 25.15 10.61
C THR A 141 -6.97 23.87 11.41
N VAL A 142 -5.99 22.97 11.28
CA VAL A 142 -6.00 21.73 12.05
C VAL A 142 -4.98 21.83 13.18
N THR A 143 -5.39 22.51 14.24
CA THR A 143 -4.75 22.37 15.54
C THR A 143 -4.99 20.97 16.09
N ASN A 144 -3.89 20.38 16.57
CA ASN A 144 -3.77 19.33 17.59
C ASN A 144 -3.41 17.93 17.09
N ALA A 145 -2.33 17.43 17.68
CA ALA A 145 -1.70 16.11 17.71
C ALA A 145 -2.57 14.83 17.74
N HIS A 146 -3.89 14.88 17.54
CA HIS A 146 -4.78 13.70 17.53
C HIS A 146 -4.99 13.09 16.13
N LEU A 147 -4.59 13.78 15.04
CA LEU A 147 -4.83 13.30 13.65
C LEU A 147 -3.80 12.30 13.12
N LEU A 148 -2.72 12.02 13.85
CA LEU A 148 -1.70 11.05 13.44
C LEU A 148 -2.07 9.61 13.79
N ALA A 149 -3.21 9.40 14.43
CA ALA A 149 -3.63 8.11 14.95
C ALA A 149 -4.69 7.39 14.10
N ASN A 150 -5.27 8.03 13.08
CA ASN A 150 -6.32 7.41 12.26
C ASN A 150 -5.89 7.30 10.79
N ASP A 151 -5.24 6.16 10.53
CA ASP A 151 -5.42 5.34 9.33
C ASP A 151 -4.71 5.83 8.05
N LEU A 152 -3.56 5.21 7.79
CA LEU A 152 -2.76 5.34 6.57
C LEU A 152 -2.79 3.97 5.86
N SER A 153 -3.43 3.89 4.69
CA SER A 153 -3.59 2.70 3.81
C SER A 153 -3.23 1.34 4.43
N THR A 154 -4.20 0.69 5.05
CA THR A 154 -4.05 -0.74 5.30
C THR A 154 -5.30 -1.47 4.79
N GLY A 155 -5.17 -2.22 3.69
CA GLY A 155 -6.27 -3.03 3.15
C GLY A 155 -6.59 -4.18 4.10
N GLY A 156 -7.86 -4.37 4.48
CA GLY A 156 -8.30 -5.48 5.33
C GLY A 156 -9.65 -5.24 6.03
N LEU A 157 -10.26 -6.31 6.57
CA LEU A 157 -11.60 -6.28 7.20
C LEU A 157 -11.62 -5.66 8.61
N TYR A 158 -10.47 -5.68 9.31
CA TYR A 158 -10.33 -5.30 10.71
C TYR A 158 -9.86 -3.86 10.88
N PRO A 159 -10.38 -3.08 11.85
CA PRO A 159 -9.90 -1.73 12.14
C PRO A 159 -8.41 -1.68 12.44
N LYS A 160 -7.72 -0.68 11.91
CA LYS A 160 -6.28 -0.53 12.10
C LYS A 160 -5.82 0.87 11.76
N ALA A 161 -4.67 1.25 12.31
CA ALA A 161 -4.10 2.55 12.08
C ALA A 161 -2.58 2.54 12.27
N TRP A 162 -1.89 3.39 11.51
CA TRP A 162 -0.48 3.67 11.78
C TRP A 162 -0.35 4.79 12.79
N VAL A 163 0.49 4.56 13.80
CA VAL A 163 0.84 5.51 14.84
C VAL A 163 2.32 5.82 14.72
N ARG A 164 2.66 7.09 14.56
CA ARG A 164 4.06 7.54 14.54
C ARG A 164 4.60 7.63 15.97
N LYS A 165 5.74 6.98 16.23
CA LYS A 165 6.53 7.06 17.47
C LYS A 165 7.91 7.63 17.18
N GLU A 166 8.68 7.90 18.22
CA GLU A 166 10.04 8.47 18.10
C GLU A 166 10.97 7.63 17.20
N ASP A 167 10.78 6.31 17.19
CA ASP A 167 11.64 5.35 16.47
C ASP A 167 11.00 4.80 15.18
N GLY A 168 9.85 5.33 14.74
CA GLY A 168 9.20 4.94 13.48
C GLY A 168 7.68 4.76 13.57
N PHE A 169 7.10 4.21 12.51
CA PHE A 169 5.65 3.92 12.46
C PHE A 169 5.33 2.54 13.04
N TYR A 170 4.20 2.48 13.73
CA TYR A 170 3.65 1.26 14.29
C TYR A 170 2.23 1.05 13.81
N LEU A 171 1.92 -0.13 13.29
CA LEU A 171 0.55 -0.53 12.96
C LEU A 171 -0.12 -1.03 14.23
N TYR A 172 -1.26 -0.44 14.55
CA TYR A 172 -2.18 -0.87 15.59
C TYR A 172 -3.32 -1.57 14.88
N LYS A 173 -3.64 -2.81 15.27
CA LYS A 173 -4.79 -3.55 14.74
C LYS A 173 -5.74 -3.88 15.89
N ASP A 174 -7.00 -3.54 15.68
CA ASP A 174 -8.12 -3.96 16.51
C ASP A 174 -8.98 -4.94 15.70
N GLY A 175 -9.49 -5.95 16.38
CA GLY A 175 -10.46 -6.89 15.85
C GLY A 175 -11.26 -7.58 16.95
N GLY A 176 -11.33 -6.96 18.12
CA GLY A 176 -11.71 -7.60 19.36
C GLY A 176 -10.56 -8.40 19.98
N ARG A 177 -10.69 -8.66 21.28
CA ARG A 177 -9.67 -9.32 22.12
C ARG A 177 -9.16 -10.63 21.52
N ASP A 178 -10.06 -11.47 21.02
CA ASP A 178 -9.68 -12.78 20.46
C ASP A 178 -8.78 -12.65 19.22
N ALA A 179 -9.06 -11.71 18.32
CA ALA A 179 -8.25 -11.49 17.12
C ALA A 179 -6.85 -10.97 17.49
N VAL A 180 -6.79 -10.06 18.47
CA VAL A 180 -5.53 -9.52 19.00
C VAL A 180 -4.69 -10.62 19.65
N GLU A 181 -5.30 -11.46 20.49
CA GLU A 181 -4.61 -12.57 21.14
C GLU A 181 -4.08 -13.59 20.13
N ARG A 182 -4.86 -13.93 19.10
CA ARG A 182 -4.43 -14.83 18.00
C ARG A 182 -3.24 -14.26 17.24
N GLU A 183 -3.31 -13.00 16.82
CA GLU A 183 -2.23 -12.34 16.07
C GLU A 183 -0.91 -12.38 16.86
N VAL A 184 -0.96 -11.98 18.14
CA VAL A 184 0.22 -11.94 19.01
C VAL A 184 0.75 -13.35 19.29
N LEU A 185 -0.14 -14.32 19.53
CA LEU A 185 0.27 -15.70 19.79
C LEU A 185 0.90 -16.37 18.56
N ALA A 186 0.29 -16.22 17.38
CA ALA A 186 0.83 -16.74 16.12
C ALA A 186 2.22 -16.16 15.82
N SER A 187 2.37 -14.84 15.95
CA SER A 187 3.67 -14.15 15.91
C SER A 187 4.68 -14.76 16.89
N LYS A 188 4.30 -15.02 18.14
CA LYS A 188 5.20 -15.66 19.12
C LYS A 188 5.62 -17.07 18.72
N ILE A 189 4.74 -17.86 18.10
CA ILE A 189 5.06 -19.20 17.60
C ILE A 189 6.02 -19.10 16.42
N CYS A 190 5.75 -18.21 15.46
CA CYS A 190 6.60 -18.00 14.29
C CYS A 190 8.02 -17.57 14.69
N ARG A 191 8.21 -16.82 15.80
CA ARG A 191 9.55 -16.47 16.34
C ARG A 191 10.41 -17.66 16.78
N CYS A 192 9.81 -18.84 16.95
CA CYS A 192 10.56 -20.06 17.25
C CYS A 192 11.26 -20.66 16.01
N PHE A 193 11.02 -20.09 14.83
CA PHE A 193 11.59 -20.53 13.56
C PHE A 193 12.51 -19.46 12.99
N ASP A 194 13.47 -19.88 12.17
CA ASP A 194 14.32 -18.98 11.40
C ASP A 194 13.53 -18.47 10.19
N CYS A 195 12.71 -17.44 10.41
CA CYS A 195 11.91 -16.80 9.38
C CYS A 195 11.86 -15.28 9.55
N HIS A 196 11.72 -14.59 8.42
CA HIS A 196 11.43 -13.15 8.41
C HIS A 196 9.94 -12.94 8.71
N GLN A 197 9.63 -12.16 9.74
CA GLN A 197 8.27 -11.93 10.18
C GLN A 197 8.11 -10.58 10.86
N VAL A 198 6.90 -10.05 10.77
CA VAL A 198 6.47 -8.90 11.56
C VAL A 198 6.28 -9.34 13.01
N LEU A 199 6.90 -8.60 13.93
CA LEU A 199 6.80 -8.88 15.36
C LEU A 199 5.57 -8.16 15.93
N TYR A 200 4.53 -8.92 16.21
CA TYR A 200 3.33 -8.42 16.88
C TYR A 200 3.44 -8.54 18.40
N GLU A 201 3.27 -7.42 19.10
CA GLU A 201 3.16 -7.33 20.55
C GLU A 201 1.77 -6.85 20.96
N GLN A 202 1.33 -7.24 22.16
CA GLN A 202 0.09 -6.73 22.73
C GLN A 202 0.28 -5.29 23.22
N GLY A 203 -0.61 -4.39 22.79
CA GLY A 203 -0.69 -3.01 23.25
C GLY A 203 -2.09 -2.65 23.74
N MET A 204 -2.26 -1.36 24.05
CA MET A 204 -3.54 -0.76 24.44
C MET A 204 -3.76 0.54 23.67
N PHE A 205 -4.99 0.76 23.22
CA PHE A 205 -5.45 2.01 22.63
C PHE A 205 -6.82 2.36 23.21
N GLU A 206 -6.97 3.54 23.83
CA GLU A 206 -8.21 3.96 24.52
C GLU A 206 -8.80 2.93 25.52
N ASN A 207 -7.92 2.16 26.18
CA ASN A 207 -8.23 1.03 27.08
C ASN A 207 -8.73 -0.26 26.41
N GLU A 208 -8.74 -0.32 25.08
CA GLU A 208 -8.99 -1.55 24.33
C GLU A 208 -7.67 -2.24 23.94
N PRO A 209 -7.61 -3.58 24.03
CA PRO A 209 -6.43 -4.33 23.61
C PRO A 209 -6.28 -4.26 22.09
N VAL A 210 -5.05 -4.05 21.63
CA VAL A 210 -4.70 -4.02 20.21
C VAL A 210 -3.43 -4.84 19.98
N SER A 211 -3.25 -5.39 18.78
CA SER A 211 -1.94 -5.88 18.37
C SER A 211 -1.15 -4.73 17.76
N THR A 212 0.14 -4.67 18.07
CA THR A 212 1.03 -3.60 17.62
C THR A 212 2.24 -4.18 16.92
N SER A 213 2.65 -3.59 15.81
CA SER A 213 3.84 -4.02 15.08
C SER A 213 4.55 -2.82 14.48
N LYS A 214 5.88 -2.89 14.36
CA LYS A 214 6.65 -1.85 13.68
C LYS A 214 6.53 -2.02 12.16
N ILE A 215 6.49 -0.91 11.44
CA ILE A 215 6.50 -0.93 9.97
C ILE A 215 7.76 -1.64 9.45
N MET A 216 7.60 -2.46 8.40
CA MET A 216 8.73 -3.14 7.74
C MET A 216 9.32 -2.34 6.58
N THR A 217 8.52 -1.45 5.98
CA THR A 217 8.89 -0.62 4.84
C THR A 217 9.62 0.65 5.29
N SER A 218 10.35 1.26 4.36
CA SER A 218 11.12 2.48 4.55
C SER A 218 11.41 3.13 3.20
N GLN A 219 12.13 4.25 3.18
CA GLN A 219 12.64 4.80 1.91
C GLN A 219 13.52 3.81 1.15
N ARG A 220 14.18 2.88 1.84
CA ARG A 220 15.01 1.84 1.21
C ARG A 220 14.21 0.63 0.74
N TYR A 221 13.14 0.26 1.44
CA TYR A 221 12.41 -0.98 1.16
C TYR A 221 10.91 -0.76 0.99
N SER A 222 10.37 -1.26 -0.12
CA SER A 222 8.94 -1.27 -0.42
C SER A 222 8.35 -2.67 -0.32
N LEU A 223 7.04 -2.75 -0.13
CA LEU A 223 6.26 -3.98 -0.16
C LEU A 223 5.51 -4.08 -1.50
N VAL A 224 5.62 -5.23 -2.16
CA VAL A 224 4.84 -5.58 -3.34
C VAL A 224 4.06 -6.85 -3.02
N THR A 225 2.73 -6.83 -3.13
CA THR A 225 1.91 -8.03 -2.86
C THR A 225 2.07 -9.07 -3.97
N TYR A 226 1.71 -10.33 -3.70
CA TYR A 226 1.68 -11.36 -4.73
C TYR A 226 0.77 -10.91 -5.87
N ALA A 227 -0.40 -10.34 -5.58
CA ALA A 227 -1.32 -9.83 -6.60
C ALA A 227 -0.66 -8.79 -7.52
N ALA A 228 0.06 -7.82 -6.96
CA ALA A 228 0.80 -6.83 -7.74
C ALA A 228 1.93 -7.46 -8.57
N TYR A 229 2.66 -8.42 -7.99
CA TYR A 229 3.73 -9.12 -8.71
C TYR A 229 3.20 -10.04 -9.81
N ASP A 230 2.01 -10.62 -9.63
CA ASP A 230 1.34 -11.47 -10.61
C ASP A 230 0.93 -10.67 -11.85
N VAL A 231 0.47 -9.43 -11.66
CA VAL A 231 0.25 -8.47 -12.76
C VAL A 231 1.58 -8.25 -13.51
N TYR A 232 2.66 -7.94 -12.81
CA TYR A 232 3.97 -7.70 -13.42
C TYR A 232 4.49 -8.90 -14.23
N CYS A 233 4.36 -10.11 -13.70
CA CYS A 233 4.80 -11.36 -14.33
C CYS A 233 3.93 -11.73 -15.53
N THR A 234 2.61 -11.62 -15.39
CA THR A 234 1.65 -11.97 -16.46
C THR A 234 1.86 -11.09 -17.68
N ASN A 235 2.13 -9.79 -17.50
CA ASN A 235 2.45 -8.88 -18.60
C ASN A 235 3.80 -9.15 -19.28
N ARG A 236 4.60 -10.10 -18.76
CA ARG A 236 5.87 -10.56 -19.33
C ARG A 236 5.83 -12.02 -19.78
N ASP A 237 4.66 -12.63 -19.79
CA ASP A 237 4.46 -14.07 -20.04
C ASP A 237 5.28 -14.97 -19.09
N TRP A 238 5.47 -14.51 -17.84
CA TRP A 238 6.19 -15.25 -16.81
C TRP A 238 5.22 -15.97 -15.87
N ASN A 239 5.64 -17.12 -15.35
CA ASN A 239 4.95 -17.75 -14.23
C ASN A 239 5.41 -17.10 -12.91
N THR A 240 4.47 -16.48 -12.22
CA THR A 240 4.71 -15.74 -10.97
C THR A 240 5.33 -16.62 -9.88
N LEU A 241 4.81 -17.83 -9.69
CA LEU A 241 5.32 -18.75 -8.66
C LEU A 241 6.75 -19.22 -8.96
N ASP A 242 7.05 -19.54 -10.22
CA ASP A 242 8.43 -19.92 -10.61
C ASP A 242 9.42 -18.80 -10.29
N LYS A 243 9.03 -17.54 -10.54
CA LYS A 243 9.88 -16.38 -10.21
C LYS A 243 10.07 -16.16 -8.72
N ILE A 244 9.03 -16.39 -7.93
CA ILE A 244 9.11 -16.33 -6.47
C ILE A 244 10.01 -17.45 -5.93
N LEU A 245 9.91 -18.67 -6.47
CA LEU A 245 10.75 -19.80 -6.06
C LEU A 245 12.21 -19.62 -6.48
N GLU A 246 12.46 -19.04 -7.65
CA GLU A 246 13.81 -18.66 -8.12
C GLU A 246 14.45 -17.64 -7.16
N LEU A 247 13.66 -16.69 -6.66
CA LEU A 247 14.11 -15.65 -5.74
C LEU A 247 14.32 -16.16 -4.31
N ASP A 248 13.30 -16.80 -3.72
CA ASP A 248 13.26 -17.14 -2.30
C ASP A 248 12.33 -18.35 -2.01
N ALA A 249 12.64 -19.50 -2.63
CA ALA A 249 11.99 -20.76 -2.30
C ALA A 249 11.99 -21.10 -0.80
N PRO A 250 13.09 -20.92 -0.03
CA PRO A 250 13.07 -21.17 1.41
C PRO A 250 12.02 -20.33 2.15
N GLY A 251 11.93 -19.03 1.86
CA GLY A 251 10.92 -18.15 2.43
C GLY A 251 9.49 -18.57 2.08
N TYR A 252 9.24 -18.92 0.81
CA TYR A 252 7.92 -19.40 0.36
C TYR A 252 7.49 -20.68 1.09
N TYR A 253 8.35 -21.70 1.15
CA TYR A 253 7.99 -22.94 1.84
C TYR A 253 7.86 -22.75 3.36
N MET A 254 8.70 -21.91 3.97
CA MET A 254 8.59 -21.59 5.39
C MET A 254 7.27 -20.89 5.72
N MET A 255 6.81 -19.95 4.88
CA MET A 255 5.49 -19.31 5.02
C MET A 255 4.37 -20.37 5.07
N ASN A 256 4.34 -21.28 4.10
CA ASN A 256 3.32 -22.34 4.03
C ASN A 256 3.34 -23.26 5.25
N ILE A 257 4.53 -23.65 5.72
CA ILE A 257 4.70 -24.48 6.93
C ILE A 257 4.15 -23.73 8.15
N LEU A 258 4.48 -22.45 8.31
CA LEU A 258 4.05 -21.65 9.44
C LEU A 258 2.54 -21.39 9.43
N ASP A 259 1.98 -21.04 8.27
CA ASP A 259 0.53 -20.85 8.12
C ASP A 259 -0.22 -22.14 8.48
N TYR A 260 0.25 -23.31 8.05
CA TYR A 260 -0.31 -24.59 8.44
C TYR A 260 -0.22 -24.83 9.96
N LEU A 261 0.94 -24.57 10.57
CA LEU A 261 1.17 -24.81 12.00
C LEU A 261 0.34 -23.90 12.90
N VAL A 262 0.16 -22.64 12.52
CA VAL A 262 -0.67 -21.70 13.28
C VAL A 262 -2.13 -21.76 12.88
N GLY A 263 -2.50 -22.56 11.87
CA GLY A 263 -3.87 -22.66 11.36
C GLY A 263 -4.37 -21.32 10.80
N ASN A 264 -3.55 -20.65 10.00
CA ASN A 264 -3.95 -19.43 9.29
C ASN A 264 -4.78 -19.80 8.07
N THR A 265 -6.03 -19.33 8.03
CA THR A 265 -7.00 -19.65 6.98
C THR A 265 -7.20 -18.52 5.98
N ASP A 266 -6.40 -17.44 6.04
CA ASP A 266 -6.61 -16.21 5.26
C ASP A 266 -5.30 -15.68 4.64
N ARG A 267 -4.44 -16.58 4.17
CA ARG A 267 -3.24 -16.23 3.39
C ARG A 267 -3.60 -15.95 1.93
N HIS A 268 -4.39 -14.91 1.69
CA HIS A 268 -4.71 -14.47 0.33
C HIS A 268 -3.57 -13.64 -0.30
N TRP A 269 -3.65 -13.39 -1.60
CA TRP A 269 -2.60 -12.77 -2.43
C TRP A 269 -2.18 -11.34 -2.04
N GLU A 270 -2.90 -10.68 -1.13
CA GLU A 270 -2.53 -9.36 -0.61
C GLU A 270 -1.76 -9.43 0.72
N ASN A 271 -1.77 -10.59 1.39
CA ASN A 271 -1.15 -10.79 2.71
C ASN A 271 0.28 -11.33 2.62
N TRP A 272 0.80 -11.53 1.41
CA TRP A 272 2.18 -11.94 1.17
C TRP A 272 2.65 -11.45 -0.18
N GLY A 273 3.96 -11.51 -0.42
CA GLY A 273 4.59 -10.99 -1.63
C GLY A 273 6.08 -10.73 -1.39
N LEU A 274 6.60 -9.65 -1.96
CA LEU A 274 8.02 -9.37 -2.08
C LEU A 274 8.43 -8.12 -1.28
N LEU A 275 9.64 -8.17 -0.74
CA LEU A 275 10.37 -7.00 -0.26
C LEU A 275 11.24 -6.50 -1.41
N VAL A 276 11.13 -5.23 -1.76
CA VAL A 276 11.82 -4.61 -2.91
C VAL A 276 12.82 -3.57 -2.42
N ASP A 277 14.05 -3.59 -2.94
CA ASP A 277 15.04 -2.54 -2.69
C ASP A 277 14.82 -1.37 -3.68
N ASN A 278 14.46 -0.21 -3.13
CA ASN A 278 14.11 0.99 -3.89
C ASN A 278 15.30 1.61 -4.63
N GLU A 279 16.55 1.29 -4.30
CA GLU A 279 17.70 1.76 -5.09
C GLU A 279 17.68 1.17 -6.50
N THR A 280 17.20 -0.07 -6.63
CA THR A 280 17.20 -0.86 -7.88
C THR A 280 15.81 -1.20 -8.39
N ASN A 281 14.77 -0.99 -7.58
CA ASN A 281 13.40 -1.47 -7.78
C ASN A 281 13.33 -2.99 -8.03
N GLN A 282 14.27 -3.77 -7.48
CA GLN A 282 14.32 -5.23 -7.62
C GLN A 282 13.88 -5.95 -6.35
N PRO A 283 13.18 -7.09 -6.46
CA PRO A 283 12.81 -7.87 -5.31
C PRO A 283 14.05 -8.57 -4.73
N ILE A 284 14.14 -8.61 -3.40
CA ILE A 284 15.29 -9.19 -2.69
C ILE A 284 14.96 -10.50 -1.96
N ARG A 285 13.70 -10.70 -1.59
CA ARG A 285 13.13 -11.90 -0.95
C ARG A 285 11.62 -11.75 -0.79
N LEU A 286 10.94 -12.76 -0.24
CA LEU A 286 9.58 -12.54 0.28
C LEU A 286 9.63 -11.51 1.41
N HIS A 287 8.61 -10.65 1.50
CA HIS A 287 8.52 -9.72 2.63
C HIS A 287 8.22 -10.47 3.94
N ASP A 288 8.37 -9.77 5.05
CA ASP A 288 8.19 -10.35 6.38
C ASP A 288 6.76 -10.92 6.51
N LEU A 289 6.67 -12.16 7.00
CA LEU A 289 5.39 -12.82 7.23
C LEU A 289 4.54 -11.98 8.20
N MET A 290 3.29 -11.72 7.83
CA MET A 290 2.40 -10.82 8.55
C MET A 290 0.95 -11.30 8.50
N ASP A 291 0.05 -10.55 9.14
CA ASP A 291 -1.41 -10.75 9.12
C ASP A 291 -1.86 -12.15 9.57
N PHE A 292 -1.80 -12.39 10.89
CA PHE A 292 -2.17 -13.62 11.57
C PHE A 292 -3.47 -13.53 12.37
N ASN A 293 -4.27 -12.48 12.19
CA ASN A 293 -5.58 -12.30 12.83
C ASN A 293 -6.55 -13.47 12.61
N ARG A 294 -6.38 -14.23 11.52
CA ARG A 294 -7.15 -15.43 11.17
C ARG A 294 -6.48 -16.75 11.55
N ALA A 295 -5.43 -16.70 12.37
CA ALA A 295 -4.81 -17.90 12.94
C ALA A 295 -5.72 -18.63 13.94
N PHE A 296 -5.37 -19.90 14.18
CA PHE A 296 -6.06 -20.85 15.06
C PHE A 296 -7.55 -21.02 14.70
N GLN A 297 -7.86 -20.93 13.41
CA GLN A 297 -9.18 -21.29 12.87
C GLN A 297 -9.14 -22.72 12.33
N GLN A 298 -10.31 -23.33 12.17
CA GLN A 298 -10.41 -24.64 11.55
C GLN A 298 -10.37 -24.46 10.05
N TYR A 299 -9.57 -25.29 9.37
CA TYR A 299 -9.72 -25.47 7.93
C TYR A 299 -11.04 -26.21 7.70
N ASP A 300 -12.08 -25.49 7.27
CA ASP A 300 -13.39 -26.11 6.98
C ASP A 300 -13.33 -27.02 5.74
N THR A 301 -12.37 -26.79 4.84
CA THR A 301 -12.09 -27.65 3.68
C THR A 301 -10.58 -27.82 3.45
N PRO A 302 -10.15 -28.91 2.76
CA PRO A 302 -8.75 -29.10 2.36
C PRO A 302 -8.21 -28.00 1.44
N GLU A 303 -9.07 -27.20 0.80
CA GLU A 303 -8.65 -26.09 -0.07
C GLU A 303 -8.18 -24.85 0.71
N GLY A 304 -8.49 -24.72 2.01
CA GLY A 304 -8.06 -23.58 2.83
C GLY A 304 -6.56 -23.54 3.14
N ALA A 305 -5.77 -24.48 2.61
CA ALA A 305 -4.34 -24.66 2.87
C ALA A 305 -3.43 -24.37 1.66
N ASN A 306 -3.95 -23.78 0.56
CA ASN A 306 -3.16 -23.44 -0.64
C ASN A 306 -3.25 -21.96 -1.00
#